data_AF-A0A661HII2-F1
#
_entry.id   AF-A0A661HII2-F1
#
_cell.length_a   1.000
_cell.length_b   1.000
_cell.length_c   1.000
_cell.angle_alpha   90.00
_cell.angle_beta   90.00
_cell.angle_gamma   90.00
#
_symmetry.space_group_name_H-M   'P 1'
#
loop_
_entity.id
_entity.type
_entity.pdbx_description
1 polymer ?
#
loop_
_entity_poly.entity_id
_entity_poly.type
_entity_poly.pdbx_seq_one_letter_code
_entity_poly.pdbx_strand_id
1 'polypeptide(L)'
;MSMSNMNFNDIASLIVSRTTETKFTNALFSNIGTTEQLVYTCPEDNITHILNISLCNILNGATSPIHVSAYILRNGEVDPVFIVKNVEILMGQTFVINNNEMSVNGMNSLDELYIVADTNNSTDFYSAIVEIKQ
;
A
#
# COMPACT_ATOMS: atom_id res chain seq x y z
N MET A 1 -30.39 22.10 -36.73
CA MET A 1 -29.40 21.64 -35.75
C MET A 1 -28.42 20.73 -36.47
N SER A 2 -27.20 21.20 -36.71
CA SER A 2 -26.15 20.37 -37.30
C SER A 2 -25.65 19.41 -36.22
N MET A 3 -25.80 18.10 -36.44
CA MET A 3 -25.07 17.11 -35.66
C MET A 3 -23.60 17.21 -36.07
N SER A 4 -22.74 17.60 -35.13
CA SER A 4 -21.29 17.54 -35.31
C SER A 4 -20.88 16.06 -35.37
N ASN A 5 -20.38 15.62 -36.52
CA ASN A 5 -19.82 14.29 -36.66
C ASN A 5 -18.56 14.18 -35.79
N MET A 6 -18.60 13.30 -34.80
CA MET A 6 -17.44 12.97 -33.96
C MET A 6 -16.39 12.29 -34.85
N ASN A 7 -15.20 12.88 -34.95
CA ASN A 7 -14.14 12.35 -35.81
C ASN A 7 -13.40 11.20 -35.08
N PHE A 8 -12.60 10.41 -35.80
CA PHE A 8 -11.86 9.29 -35.20
C PHE A 8 -10.92 9.69 -34.05
N ASN A 9 -10.39 10.92 -34.05
CA ASN A 9 -9.54 11.41 -32.97
C ASN A 9 -10.37 11.73 -31.71
N ASP A 10 -11.60 12.22 -31.88
CA ASP A 10 -12.55 12.43 -30.77
C ASP A 10 -12.99 11.10 -30.14
N ILE A 11 -13.17 10.06 -30.98
CA ILE A 11 -13.47 8.70 -30.52
C ILE A 11 -12.26 8.08 -29.82
N ALA A 12 -11.06 8.24 -30.37
CA ALA A 12 -9.83 7.72 -29.78
C ALA A 12 -9.54 8.40 -28.43
N SER A 13 -9.72 9.72 -28.31
CA SER A 13 -9.57 10.42 -27.04
C SER A 13 -10.63 9.98 -26.02
N LEU A 14 -11.87 9.76 -26.46
CA LEU A 14 -12.93 9.24 -25.61
C LEU A 14 -12.63 7.82 -25.11
N ILE A 15 -12.11 6.95 -25.98
CA ILE A 15 -11.70 5.58 -25.60
C ILE A 15 -10.55 5.61 -24.60
N VAL A 16 -9.51 6.40 -24.85
CA VAL A 16 -8.36 6.56 -23.93
C VAL A 16 -8.82 7.15 -22.60
N SER A 17 -9.75 8.11 -22.60
CA SER A 17 -10.34 8.69 -21.38
C SER A 17 -11.25 7.73 -20.61
N ARG A 18 -11.70 6.64 -21.25
CA ARG A 18 -12.60 5.64 -20.66
C ARG A 18 -11.92 4.32 -20.32
N THR A 19 -10.69 4.09 -20.78
CA THR A 19 -9.86 2.97 -20.33
C THR A 19 -9.22 3.33 -19.02
N THR A 20 -9.74 2.75 -17.93
CA THR A 20 -9.08 2.75 -16.62
C THR A 20 -7.72 2.08 -16.76
N GLU A 21 -6.63 2.83 -16.61
CA GLU A 21 -5.30 2.24 -16.59
C GLU A 21 -5.09 1.54 -15.25
N THR A 22 -4.89 0.23 -15.29
CA THR A 22 -4.62 -0.59 -14.10
C THR A 22 -3.18 -1.06 -14.14
N LYS A 23 -2.43 -0.79 -13.08
CA LYS A 23 -1.03 -1.19 -12.94
C LYS A 23 -0.84 -2.07 -11.70
N PHE A 24 -0.22 -3.23 -11.89
CA PHE A 24 0.21 -4.09 -10.80
C PHE A 24 1.65 -3.74 -10.44
N THR A 25 1.92 -3.54 -9.16
CA THR A 25 3.25 -3.23 -8.63
C THR A 25 3.48 -3.94 -7.30
N ASN A 26 4.70 -3.83 -6.79
CA ASN A 26 5.04 -4.27 -5.44
C ASN A 26 5.83 -3.19 -4.70
N ALA A 27 5.82 -3.29 -3.37
CA ALA A 27 6.64 -2.51 -2.47
C ALA A 27 7.47 -3.48 -1.60
N LEU A 28 8.77 -3.20 -1.48
CA LEU A 28 9.76 -4.05 -0.84
C LEU A 28 10.65 -3.19 0.03
N PHE A 29 10.70 -3.49 1.32
CA PHE A 29 11.58 -2.80 2.28
C PHE A 29 12.21 -3.83 3.20
N SER A 30 13.49 -3.64 3.50
CA SER A 30 14.23 -4.54 4.39
C SER A 30 14.79 -3.76 5.57
N ASN A 31 15.02 -4.46 6.68
CA ASN A 31 15.61 -3.90 7.90
C ASN A 31 14.83 -2.70 8.46
N ILE A 32 13.50 -2.74 8.42
CA ILE A 32 12.66 -1.74 9.09
C ILE A 32 12.87 -1.84 10.59
N GLY A 33 12.98 -0.67 11.23
CA GLY A 33 13.29 -0.55 12.65
C GLY A 33 12.30 0.32 13.41
N THR A 34 12.82 1.05 14.40
CA THR A 34 12.02 1.89 15.31
C THR A 34 11.62 3.26 14.76
N THR A 35 12.10 3.60 13.57
CA THR A 35 11.69 4.82 12.86
C THR A 35 10.62 4.46 11.85
N GLU A 36 9.57 5.28 11.78
CA GLU A 36 8.51 5.13 10.78
C GLU A 36 9.09 5.14 9.37
N GLN A 37 8.85 4.05 8.64
CA GLN A 37 9.34 3.87 7.29
C GLN A 37 8.18 4.05 6.31
N LEU A 38 8.24 5.10 5.48
CA LEU A 38 7.37 5.24 4.31
C LEU A 38 7.73 4.13 3.33
N VAL A 39 6.79 3.23 3.07
CA VAL A 39 7.00 2.08 2.16
C VAL A 39 6.25 2.21 0.84
N TYR A 40 5.22 3.07 0.78
CA TYR A 40 4.50 3.32 -0.46
C TYR A 40 3.71 4.63 -0.38
N THR A 41 3.66 5.38 -1.48
CA THR A 41 2.80 6.56 -1.65
C THR A 41 1.87 6.30 -2.83
N CYS A 42 0.57 6.47 -2.63
CA CYS A 42 -0.40 6.39 -3.72
C CYS A 42 -0.13 7.53 -4.72
N PRO A 43 0.08 7.24 -6.02
CA PRO A 43 0.28 8.28 -7.02
C PRO A 43 -0.89 9.26 -7.10
N GLU A 44 -0.61 10.46 -7.60
CA GLU A 44 -1.65 11.42 -7.95
C GLU A 44 -2.62 10.83 -8.97
N ASP A 45 -3.90 11.22 -8.87
CA ASP A 45 -5.00 10.78 -9.73
C ASP A 45 -5.22 9.25 -9.78
N ASN A 46 -4.72 8.52 -8.77
CA ASN A 46 -4.94 7.09 -8.62
C ASN A 46 -5.71 6.76 -7.34
N ILE A 47 -6.44 5.64 -7.38
CA ILE A 47 -6.76 4.85 -6.19
C ILE A 47 -5.84 3.65 -6.17
N THR A 48 -5.25 3.37 -5.02
CA THR A 48 -4.42 2.19 -4.81
C THR A 48 -5.12 1.18 -3.90
N HIS A 49 -5.11 -0.08 -4.32
CA HIS A 49 -5.56 -1.21 -3.53
C HIS A 49 -4.36 -2.04 -3.07
N ILE A 50 -4.22 -2.20 -1.76
CA ILE A 50 -3.26 -3.13 -1.17
C ILE A 50 -3.87 -4.53 -1.19
N LEU A 51 -3.26 -5.44 -1.96
CA LEU A 51 -3.72 -6.82 -2.11
C LEU A 51 -3.28 -7.69 -0.92
N ASN A 52 -2.03 -7.55 -0.53
CA ASN A 52 -1.48 -8.20 0.65
C ASN A 52 -0.40 -7.35 1.33
N ILE A 53 -0.15 -7.65 2.60
CA ILE A 53 1.00 -7.17 3.34
C ILE A 53 1.64 -8.39 4.02
N SER A 54 2.94 -8.55 3.87
CA SER A 54 3.74 -9.53 4.58
C SER A 54 4.79 -8.81 5.42
N LEU A 55 4.82 -9.13 6.71
CA LEU A 55 5.78 -8.61 7.68
C LEU A 55 6.56 -9.79 8.25
N CYS A 56 7.88 -9.81 8.07
CA CYS A 56 8.73 -10.93 8.48
C CYS A 56 9.65 -10.51 9.63
N ASN A 57 9.73 -11.32 10.68
CA ASN A 57 10.74 -11.14 11.72
C ASN A 57 12.07 -11.75 11.25
N ILE A 58 13.08 -10.91 11.05
CA ILE A 58 14.42 -11.32 10.61
C ILE A 58 15.42 -11.48 11.76
N LEU A 59 15.01 -11.21 13.00
CA LEU A 59 15.85 -11.35 14.18
C LEU A 59 15.74 -12.73 14.81
N ASN A 60 16.84 -13.13 15.47
CA ASN A 60 16.97 -14.43 16.11
C ASN A 60 17.22 -14.31 17.61
N GLY A 61 16.81 -15.32 18.37
CA GLY A 61 17.16 -15.46 19.79
C GLY A 61 16.45 -14.45 20.71
N ALA A 62 17.21 -13.82 21.61
CA ALA A 62 16.67 -13.02 22.72
C ALA A 62 16.02 -11.68 22.31
N THR A 63 16.13 -11.29 21.04
CA THR A 63 15.49 -10.08 20.49
C THR A 63 14.14 -10.38 19.81
N SER A 64 13.64 -11.62 19.95
CA SER A 64 12.30 -12.04 19.56
C SER A 64 11.46 -12.28 20.83
N PRO A 65 10.14 -12.02 20.81
CA PRO A 65 9.35 -11.53 19.68
C PRO A 65 9.61 -10.05 19.37
N ILE A 66 9.24 -9.64 18.16
CA ILE A 66 9.17 -8.23 17.77
C ILE A 66 7.72 -7.82 17.61
N HIS A 67 7.43 -6.54 17.80
CA HIS A 67 6.12 -5.97 17.52
C HIS A 67 6.18 -5.02 16.34
N VAL A 68 5.25 -5.17 15.42
CA VAL A 68 5.21 -4.37 14.19
C VAL A 68 3.84 -3.73 14.04
N SER A 69 3.82 -2.50 13.53
CA SER A 69 2.59 -1.81 13.12
C SER A 69 2.67 -1.43 11.65
N ALA A 70 1.53 -1.50 10.97
CA ALA A 70 1.35 -1.00 9.62
C ALA A 70 0.12 -0.08 9.60
N TYR A 71 0.27 1.11 9.04
CA TYR A 71 -0.80 2.09 8.99
C TYR A 71 -0.73 2.94 7.73
N ILE A 72 -1.88 3.52 7.37
CA ILE A 72 -1.99 4.51 6.31
C ILE A 72 -2.12 5.89 6.95
N LEU A 73 -1.30 6.83 6.51
CA LEU A 73 -1.49 8.25 6.76
C LEU A 73 -2.27 8.82 5.56
N ARG A 74 -3.46 9.35 5.82
CA ARG A 74 -4.29 9.96 4.77
C ARG A 74 -3.73 11.33 4.42
N ASN A 75 -3.74 11.68 3.13
CA ASN A 75 -3.23 12.97 2.68
C ASN A 75 -3.93 14.14 3.39
N GLY A 76 -3.14 14.98 4.07
CA GLY A 76 -3.63 16.14 4.83
C GLY A 76 -4.19 15.83 6.22
N GLU A 77 -4.21 14.57 6.64
CA GLU A 77 -4.65 14.15 7.98
C GLU A 77 -3.47 13.96 8.92
N VAL A 78 -3.74 14.08 10.22
CA VAL A 78 -2.72 13.89 11.28
C VAL A 78 -2.81 12.49 11.91
N ASP A 79 -4.01 11.92 11.95
CA ASP A 79 -4.25 10.64 12.64
C ASP A 79 -4.09 9.45 11.68
N PRO A 80 -3.23 8.47 12.01
CA PRO A 80 -3.02 7.30 11.17
C PRO A 80 -4.17 6.28 11.28
N VAL A 81 -4.48 5.64 10.16
CA VAL A 81 -5.41 4.51 10.09
C VAL A 81 -4.62 3.21 10.13
N PHE A 82 -4.63 2.53 11.28
CA PHE A 82 -3.91 1.27 11.45
C PHE A 82 -4.59 0.12 10.69
N ILE A 83 -3.82 -0.55 9.83
CA ILE A 83 -4.18 -1.84 9.24
C ILE A 83 -3.93 -2.95 10.28
N VAL A 84 -2.78 -2.86 10.95
CA VAL A 84 -2.45 -3.68 12.12
C VAL A 84 -1.64 -2.84 13.10
N LYS A 85 -1.90 -3.01 14.39
CA LYS A 85 -1.21 -2.27 15.44
C LYS A 85 -0.55 -3.22 16.42
N ASN A 86 0.76 -3.07 16.60
CA ASN A 86 1.57 -3.79 17.57
C ASN A 86 1.38 -5.32 17.51
N VAL A 87 1.41 -5.90 16.31
CA VAL A 87 1.31 -7.35 16.15
C VAL A 87 2.62 -8.02 16.53
N GLU A 88 2.53 -9.05 17.38
CA GLU A 88 3.66 -9.88 17.77
C GLU A 88 4.04 -10.84 16.63
N ILE A 89 5.31 -10.86 16.24
CA ILE A 89 5.86 -11.78 15.23
C ILE A 89 7.03 -12.53 15.85
N LEU A 90 6.90 -13.85 16.02
CA LEU A 90 7.96 -14.68 16.57
C LEU A 90 9.11 -14.87 15.55
N MET A 91 10.28 -15.25 16.05
CA MET A 91 11.46 -15.57 15.24
C MET A 91 11.11 -16.53 14.08
N GLY A 92 11.51 -16.15 12.86
CA GLY A 92 11.29 -16.94 11.66
C GLY A 92 9.84 -17.01 11.18
N GLN A 93 8.92 -16.26 11.80
CA GLN A 93 7.54 -16.16 11.35
C GLN A 93 7.32 -14.95 10.44
N THR A 94 6.26 -15.06 9.64
CA THR A 94 5.74 -13.98 8.82
C THR A 94 4.28 -13.75 9.20
N PHE A 95 3.93 -12.50 9.49
CA PHE A 95 2.55 -12.08 9.61
C PHE A 95 2.06 -11.61 8.24
N VAL A 96 1.01 -12.27 7.73
CA VAL A 96 0.45 -11.97 6.40
C VAL A 96 -0.98 -11.50 6.53
N ILE A 97 -1.25 -10.34 5.94
CA ILE A 97 -2.58 -9.76 5.80
C ILE A 97 -3.00 -9.98 4.35
N ASN A 98 -4.00 -10.85 4.13
CA ASN A 98 -4.58 -11.08 2.82
C ASN A 98 -5.95 -10.42 2.74
N ASN A 99 -6.18 -9.64 1.68
CA ASN A 99 -7.41 -8.89 1.53
C ASN A 99 -8.36 -9.65 0.59
N ASN A 100 -9.34 -10.37 1.15
CA ASN A 100 -10.31 -11.14 0.37
C ASN A 100 -11.62 -10.38 0.11
N GLU A 101 -11.95 -9.37 0.92
CA GLU A 101 -13.12 -8.52 0.73
C GLU A 101 -12.76 -7.05 0.97
N MET A 102 -12.93 -6.22 -0.06
CA MET A 102 -12.62 -4.79 -0.02
C MET A 102 -13.38 -4.08 1.10
N SER A 103 -12.70 -3.65 2.16
CA SER A 103 -13.29 -2.63 3.04
C SER A 103 -12.30 -1.66 3.67
N VAL A 104 -11.01 -2.01 3.83
CA VAL A 104 -10.08 -1.17 4.63
C VAL A 104 -8.94 -0.50 3.84
N ASN A 105 -8.58 -0.98 2.64
CA ASN A 105 -7.27 -0.64 2.03
C ASN A 105 -7.31 0.11 0.69
N GLY A 106 -8.37 0.87 0.40
CA GLY A 106 -8.34 1.85 -0.68
C GLY A 106 -7.53 3.07 -0.21
N MET A 107 -6.32 3.22 -0.70
CA MET A 107 -5.53 4.45 -0.57
C MET A 107 -5.98 5.41 -1.67
N ASN A 108 -6.32 6.63 -1.27
CA ASN A 108 -6.61 7.73 -2.18
C ASN A 108 -5.32 8.39 -2.64
N SER A 109 -5.42 9.24 -3.66
CA SER A 109 -4.33 10.08 -4.16
C SER A 109 -3.51 10.69 -3.02
N LEU A 110 -2.20 10.44 -3.05
CA LEU A 110 -1.20 10.93 -2.09
C LEU A 110 -1.28 10.36 -0.66
N ASP A 111 -2.14 9.37 -0.40
CA ASP A 111 -2.05 8.63 0.86
C ASP A 111 -0.73 7.87 0.94
N GLU A 112 -0.25 7.66 2.17
CA GLU A 112 1.05 7.09 2.46
C GLU A 112 0.92 5.86 3.36
N LEU A 113 1.62 4.78 3.02
CA LEU A 113 1.70 3.54 3.79
C LEU A 113 3.01 3.51 4.57
N TYR A 114 2.88 3.31 5.88
CA TYR A 114 4.01 3.28 6.82
C TYR A 114 4.07 1.97 7.59
N ILE A 115 5.31 1.54 7.84
CA ILE A 115 5.63 0.42 8.73
C ILE A 115 6.59 0.90 9.83
N VAL A 116 6.39 0.41 11.05
CA VAL A 116 7.31 0.65 12.18
C VAL A 116 7.36 -0.60 13.05
N ALA A 117 8.57 -0.94 13.53
CA ALA A 117 8.81 -2.02 14.46
C ALA A 117 9.26 -1.47 15.83
N ASP A 118 9.12 -2.26 16.89
CA ASP A 118 9.64 -1.92 18.22
C ASP A 118 11.14 -2.17 18.40
N THR A 119 11.75 -2.85 17.43
CA THR A 119 13.15 -3.28 17.44
C THR A 119 13.86 -2.78 16.18
N ASN A 120 15.13 -2.37 16.29
CA ASN A 120 15.83 -1.79 15.14
C ASN A 120 16.28 -2.87 14.15
N ASN A 121 16.19 -2.59 12.84
CA ASN A 121 16.56 -3.51 11.76
C ASN A 121 15.96 -4.91 11.92
N SER A 122 14.67 -4.99 12.27
CA SER A 122 14.06 -6.24 12.72
C SER A 122 13.03 -6.84 11.79
N THR A 123 12.53 -6.05 10.85
CA THR A 123 11.41 -6.45 10.01
C THR A 123 11.68 -6.23 8.54
N ASP A 124 11.37 -7.24 7.73
CA ASP A 124 11.26 -7.10 6.29
C ASP A 124 9.78 -7.02 5.89
N PHE A 125 9.50 -6.22 4.86
CA PHE A 125 8.17 -5.92 4.36
C PHE A 125 8.06 -6.24 2.87
N TYR A 126 6.94 -6.87 2.51
CA TYR A 126 6.50 -7.07 1.13
C TYR A 126 5.03 -6.70 1.01
N SER A 127 4.65 -6.03 -0.08
CA SER A 127 3.25 -5.85 -0.46
C SER A 127 3.06 -5.90 -1.97
N ALA A 128 2.01 -6.58 -2.41
CA ALA A 128 1.49 -6.52 -3.77
C ALA A 128 0.36 -5.50 -3.83
N ILE A 129 0.40 -4.66 -4.86
CA ILE A 129 -0.37 -3.43 -4.96
C ILE A 129 -0.98 -3.30 -6.35
N VAL A 130 -2.21 -2.79 -6.43
CA VAL A 130 -2.89 -2.44 -7.67
C VAL A 130 -3.21 -0.95 -7.67
N GLU A 131 -2.69 -0.24 -8.64
CA GLU A 131 -3.00 1.15 -8.92
C GLU A 131 -4.08 1.21 -10.00
N ILE A 132 -5.13 1.99 -9.77
CA ILE A 132 -6.22 2.23 -10.71
C ILE A 132 -6.31 3.74 -10.92
N LYS A 133 -6.04 4.18 -12.15
CA LYS A 133 -6.17 5.59 -12.54
C LYS A 133 -7.63 6.03 -12.52
N GLN A 134 -7.91 7.18 -11.92
CA GLN A 134 -9.24 7.79 -11.86
C GLN A 134 -9.40 8.96 -12.81
#